data_AF-A0A7C7P0Z2-F1
#
_entry.id   AF-A0A7C7P0Z2-F1
#
_cell.length_a   1.000
_cell.length_b   1.000
_cell.length_c   1.000
_cell.angle_alpha   90.00
_cell.angle_beta   90.00
_cell.angle_gamma   90.00
#
_symmetry.space_group_name_H-M   'P 1'
#
loop_
_entity.id
_entity.type
_entity.pdbx_description
1 polymer ?
#
loop_
_entity_poly.entity_id
_entity_poly.type
_entity_poly.pdbx_seq_one_letter_code
_entity_poly.pdbx_strand_id
1 'polypeptide(L)'
;WGFSGMLQASITPDIAAGFPHFHYFRFWLGHQGLILALVYATVVYDIRPSFKSLKKSFIALNIFLGFATIVNILMDANYFWICGKPVNQFGEHIPTLLDYLGPWPWYIISAEFVALAHFLLAYSPFYFMNKRRVKR
;
A
#
# COMPACT_ATOMS: atom_id res chain seq x y z
N TRP A 1 6.63 -0.72 3.81
CA TRP A 1 5.72 -0.89 2.67
C TRP A 1 4.51 -1.72 3.06
N GLY A 2 4.67 -3.01 3.39
CA GLY A 2 3.57 -3.94 3.70
C GLY A 2 2.48 -3.38 4.65
N PHE A 3 2.83 -2.95 5.86
CA PHE A 3 1.84 -2.44 6.82
C PHE A 3 0.97 -1.30 6.28
N SER A 4 1.60 -0.31 5.64
CA SER A 4 0.94 0.84 5.04
C SER A 4 0.00 0.44 3.90
N GLY A 5 0.45 -0.45 3.01
CA GLY A 5 -0.36 -0.91 1.89
C GLY A 5 -1.56 -1.75 2.35
N MET A 6 -1.36 -2.65 3.31
CA MET A 6 -2.44 -3.48 3.85
C MET A 6 -3.51 -2.63 4.54
N LEU A 7 -3.11 -1.62 5.33
CA LEU A 7 -4.07 -0.71 5.96
C LEU A 7 -4.90 0.07 4.94
N GLN A 8 -4.29 0.55 3.86
CA GLN A 8 -5.02 1.23 2.79
C GLN A 8 -6.02 0.29 2.14
N ALA A 9 -5.61 -0.95 1.84
CA ALA A 9 -6.47 -1.95 1.22
C ALA A 9 -7.65 -2.34 2.13
N SER A 10 -7.49 -2.28 3.45
CA SER A 10 -8.60 -2.48 4.40
C SER A 10 -9.66 -1.36 4.34
N ILE A 11 -9.30 -0.13 3.94
CA ILE A 11 -10.21 1.02 3.88
C ILE A 11 -10.94 1.08 2.54
N THR A 12 -10.21 0.83 1.45
CA THR A 12 -10.79 0.79 0.09
C THR A 12 -10.43 -0.54 -0.57
N PRO A 13 -11.13 -1.63 -0.19
CA PRO A 13 -10.81 -2.96 -0.69
C PRO A 13 -11.15 -3.09 -2.16
N ASP A 14 -10.20 -3.62 -2.93
CA ASP A 14 -10.41 -4.04 -4.31
C ASP A 14 -10.64 -5.56 -4.33
N ILE A 15 -11.91 -5.95 -4.19
CA ILE A 15 -12.34 -7.35 -4.15
C ILE A 15 -13.35 -7.63 -5.26
N ALA A 16 -13.09 -8.67 -6.05
CA ALA A 16 -13.96 -9.05 -7.16
C ALA A 16 -15.35 -9.57 -6.71
N ALA A 17 -15.47 -10.08 -5.48
CA ALA A 17 -16.73 -10.56 -4.94
C ALA A 17 -16.80 -10.40 -3.42
N GLY A 18 -17.96 -9.97 -2.93
CA GLY A 18 -18.25 -9.76 -1.51
C GLY A 18 -18.56 -11.05 -0.75
N PHE A 19 -18.92 -10.92 0.54
CA PHE A 19 -19.32 -12.05 1.38
C PHE A 19 -20.56 -12.76 0.81
N PRO A 20 -20.63 -14.10 0.83
CA PRO A 20 -19.69 -15.07 1.40
C PRO A 20 -18.73 -15.72 0.37
N HIS A 21 -18.30 -15.00 -0.66
CA HIS A 21 -17.45 -15.57 -1.70
C HIS A 21 -16.01 -15.86 -1.21
N PHE A 22 -15.33 -16.84 -1.81
CA PHE A 22 -13.92 -17.15 -1.50
C PHE A 22 -12.99 -15.91 -1.59
N HIS A 23 -13.21 -15.04 -2.58
CA HIS A 23 -12.44 -13.80 -2.73
C HIS A 23 -12.51 -12.88 -1.50
N TYR A 24 -13.68 -12.79 -0.87
CA TYR A 24 -13.85 -12.04 0.37
C TYR A 24 -12.96 -12.61 1.46
N PHE A 25 -13.08 -13.91 1.76
CA PHE A 25 -12.30 -14.53 2.83
C PHE A 25 -10.80 -14.49 2.56
N ARG A 26 -10.36 -14.81 1.33
CA ARG A 26 -8.95 -14.76 0.95
C ARG A 26 -8.36 -13.36 1.13
N PHE A 27 -9.11 -12.32 0.72
CA PHE A 27 -8.68 -10.95 0.87
C PHE A 27 -8.52 -10.57 2.34
N TRP A 28 -9.57 -10.73 3.15
CA TRP A 28 -9.56 -10.27 4.53
C TRP A 28 -8.60 -11.07 5.41
N LEU A 29 -8.52 -12.40 5.25
CA LEU A 29 -7.56 -13.21 5.99
C LEU A 29 -6.12 -12.85 5.63
N GLY A 30 -5.83 -12.62 4.34
CA GLY A 30 -4.50 -12.22 3.89
C GLY A 30 -4.09 -10.83 4.41
N HIS A 31 -4.95 -9.83 4.24
CA HIS A 31 -4.63 -8.45 4.60
C HIS A 31 -4.59 -8.25 6.12
N GLN A 32 -5.63 -8.70 6.84
CA GLN A 32 -5.67 -8.57 8.30
C GLN A 32 -4.65 -9.48 8.99
N GLY A 33 -4.42 -10.68 8.44
CA GLY A 33 -3.38 -11.58 8.93
C GLY A 33 -1.98 -10.97 8.85
N LEU A 34 -1.65 -10.30 7.74
CA LEU A 34 -0.35 -9.63 7.60
C LEU A 34 -0.23 -8.42 8.54
N ILE A 35 -1.30 -7.62 8.70
CA ILE A 35 -1.32 -6.53 9.68
C ILE A 35 -1.04 -7.08 11.09
N LEU A 36 -1.74 -8.15 11.48
CA LEU A 36 -1.56 -8.78 12.80
C LEU A 36 -0.14 -9.31 12.97
N ALA A 37 0.42 -9.99 11.98
CA ALA A 37 1.78 -10.51 12.03
C ALA A 37 2.83 -9.40 12.20
N LEU A 38 2.65 -8.26 11.51
CA LEU A 38 3.54 -7.11 11.63
C LEU A 38 3.42 -6.43 13.00
N VAL A 39 2.20 -6.27 13.52
CA VAL A 39 1.99 -5.76 14.89
C VAL A 39 2.62 -6.69 15.92
N TYR A 40 2.42 -8.00 15.78
CA TYR A 40 3.01 -9.00 16.64
C TYR A 40 4.53 -8.94 16.63
N ALA A 41 5.15 -8.86 15.44
CA ALA A 41 6.60 -8.74 15.31
C ALA A 41 7.14 -7.47 15.98
N THR A 42 6.42 -6.36 15.87
CA THR A 42 6.80 -5.10 16.49
C THR A 42 6.64 -5.09 18.01
N VAL A 43 5.56 -5.69 18.54
CA VAL A 43 5.25 -5.67 19.97
C VAL A 43 5.99 -6.76 20.74
N VAL A 44 6.02 -7.98 20.21
CA VAL A 44 6.55 -9.17 20.90
C VAL A 44 8.04 -9.35 20.67
N TYR A 45 8.51 -9.19 19.43
CA TYR A 45 9.93 -9.33 19.09
C TYR A 45 10.70 -8.01 19.10
N ASP A 46 10.07 -6.90 19.49
CA ASP A 46 10.64 -5.55 19.50
C ASP A 46 11.21 -5.10 18.14
N ILE A 47 10.72 -5.67 17.03
CA ILE A 47 11.15 -5.31 15.67
C ILE A 47 10.43 -4.02 15.26
N ARG A 48 11.03 -2.88 15.63
CA ARG A 48 10.46 -1.55 15.39
C ARG A 48 10.96 -0.93 14.10
N PRO A 49 10.11 -0.20 13.35
CA PRO A 49 10.56 0.56 12.21
C PRO A 49 11.50 1.70 12.65
N SER A 50 12.54 1.93 11.85
CA SER A 50 13.44 3.07 11.96
C SER A 50 13.27 3.99 10.76
N PHE A 51 13.73 5.24 10.86
CA PHE A 51 13.71 6.14 9.71
C PHE A 51 14.55 5.60 8.53
N LYS A 52 15.64 4.88 8.81
CA LYS A 52 16.45 4.21 7.79
C LYS A 52 15.66 3.10 7.10
N SER A 53 14.88 2.29 7.83
CA SER A 53 14.04 1.26 7.22
C SER A 53 12.85 1.83 6.45
N LEU A 54 12.31 2.98 6.87
CA LEU A 54 11.30 3.72 6.10
C LEU A 54 11.86 4.11 4.73
N LYS A 55 13.02 4.78 4.68
CA LYS A 55 13.69 5.16 3.42
C LYS A 55 13.94 3.94 2.52
N LYS A 56 14.52 2.86 3.08
CA LYS A 56 14.76 1.62 2.34
C LYS A 56 13.47 1.04 1.77
N SER A 57 12.39 1.04 2.56
CA SER A 57 11.09 0.51 2.12
C SER A 57 10.47 1.35 1.01
N PHE A 58 10.64 2.68 1.05
CA PHE A 58 10.10 3.57 0.03
C PHE A 58 10.89 3.48 -1.29
N ILE A 59 12.21 3.32 -1.21
CA ILE A 59 13.05 3.01 -2.38
C ILE A 59 12.65 1.65 -2.96
N ALA A 60 12.45 0.63 -2.12
CA ALA A 60 12.00 -0.69 -2.58
C ALA A 60 10.63 -0.64 -3.28
N LEU A 61 9.70 0.19 -2.78
CA LEU A 61 8.42 0.46 -3.45
C LEU A 61 8.64 1.04 -4.86
N ASN A 62 9.51 2.03 -5.01
CA ASN A 62 9.78 2.64 -6.32
C ASN A 62 10.48 1.68 -7.29
N ILE A 63 11.40 0.83 -6.79
CA ILE A 63 12.00 -0.24 -7.59
C ILE A 63 10.92 -1.23 -8.05
N PHE A 64 10.04 -1.63 -7.14
CA PHE A 64 8.91 -2.50 -7.46
C PHE A 64 7.96 -1.85 -8.47
N LEU A 65 7.65 -0.56 -8.33
CA LEU A 65 6.84 0.20 -9.28
C LEU A 65 7.46 0.13 -10.68
N GLY A 66 8.75 0.43 -10.83
CA GLY A 66 9.45 0.34 -12.11
C GLY A 66 9.39 -1.06 -12.73
N PHE A 67 9.66 -2.10 -11.92
CA PHE A 67 9.57 -3.49 -12.36
C PHE A 67 8.14 -3.89 -12.77
N ALA A 68 7.15 -3.54 -11.94
CA ALA A 68 5.75 -3.84 -12.19
C ALA A 68 5.22 -3.12 -13.44
N THR A 69 5.65 -1.88 -13.71
CA THR A 69 5.32 -1.17 -14.96
C THR A 69 5.80 -1.96 -16.17
N ILE A 70 7.05 -2.44 -16.16
CA ILE A 70 7.61 -3.22 -17.27
C ILE A 70 6.80 -4.50 -17.47
N VAL A 71 6.52 -5.25 -16.40
CA VAL A 71 5.73 -6.48 -16.47
C VAL A 71 4.32 -6.21 -17.00
N ASN A 72 3.66 -5.15 -16.53
CA ASN A 72 2.32 -4.78 -17.01
C ASN A 72 2.31 -4.51 -18.51
N ILE A 73 3.28 -3.74 -19.03
CA ILE A 73 3.39 -3.45 -20.46
C ILE A 73 3.64 -4.74 -21.26
N LEU A 74 4.53 -5.61 -20.78
CA LEU A 74 4.86 -6.87 -21.48
C LEU A 74 3.68 -7.86 -21.52
N MET A 75 2.80 -7.80 -20.53
CA MET A 75 1.67 -8.72 -20.38
C MET A 75 0.34 -8.13 -20.86
N ASP A 76 0.33 -6.89 -21.39
CA ASP A 76 -0.90 -6.12 -21.66
C ASP A 76 -1.85 -6.10 -20.45
N ALA A 77 -1.29 -5.87 -19.27
CA ALA A 77 -1.97 -5.91 -17.99
C ALA A 77 -2.00 -4.53 -17.31
N ASN A 78 -2.82 -4.39 -16.26
CA ASN A 78 -2.91 -3.16 -15.46
C ASN A 78 -3.05 -3.42 -13.95
N TYR A 79 -2.16 -4.24 -13.41
CA TYR A 79 -2.07 -4.48 -11.97
C TYR A 79 -1.65 -3.22 -11.22
N PHE A 80 -2.19 -3.07 -10.01
CA PHE A 80 -2.02 -1.88 -9.16
C PHE A 80 -2.46 -0.57 -9.81
N TRP A 81 -3.16 -0.64 -10.95
CA TRP A 81 -3.60 0.52 -11.72
C TRP A 81 -2.41 1.44 -12.04
N ILE A 82 -1.32 0.88 -12.55
CA ILE A 82 -0.09 1.63 -12.89
C ILE A 82 -0.15 2.18 -14.32
N CYS A 83 -0.75 1.42 -15.25
CA CYS A 83 -0.83 1.73 -16.67
C CYS A 83 -2.15 2.43 -17.07
N GLY A 84 -2.98 2.77 -16.09
CA GLY A 84 -4.25 3.45 -16.28
C GLY A 84 -5.16 3.27 -15.08
N LYS A 85 -6.20 4.09 -15.02
CA LYS A 85 -7.24 4.00 -13.99
C LYS A 85 -8.14 2.78 -14.23
N PRO A 86 -8.81 2.28 -13.17
CA PRO A 86 -9.66 1.11 -13.27
C PRO A 86 -10.85 1.34 -14.20
N VAL A 87 -11.13 0.32 -15.02
CA VAL A 87 -12.29 0.24 -15.91
C VAL A 87 -13.07 -1.04 -15.60
N ASN A 88 -14.37 -1.04 -15.90
CA ASN A 88 -15.19 -2.23 -15.83
C ASN A 88 -14.94 -3.14 -17.04
N GLN A 89 -15.62 -4.29 -17.05
CA GLN A 89 -15.52 -5.29 -18.13
C GLN A 89 -15.97 -4.78 -19.51
N PHE A 90 -16.65 -3.62 -19.59
CA PHE A 90 -17.07 -2.97 -20.81
C PHE A 90 -16.14 -1.82 -21.22
N GLY A 91 -15.05 -1.60 -20.48
CA GLY A 91 -14.09 -0.51 -20.73
C GLY A 91 -14.51 0.85 -20.17
N GLU A 92 -15.57 0.91 -19.37
CA GLU A 92 -16.04 2.16 -18.78
C GLU A 92 -15.31 2.46 -17.46
N HIS A 93 -15.00 3.73 -17.21
CA HIS A 93 -14.27 4.16 -16.03
C HIS A 93 -15.01 3.84 -14.72
N ILE A 94 -14.30 3.29 -13.74
CA ILE A 94 -14.82 3.04 -12.39
C ILE A 94 -14.35 4.19 -11.47
N PRO A 95 -15.27 4.92 -10.82
CA PRO A 95 -14.91 5.98 -9.89
C PRO A 95 -14.03 5.47 -8.74
N THR A 96 -12.88 6.09 -8.52
CA THR A 96 -11.95 5.73 -7.44
C THR A 96 -11.24 6.95 -6.85
N LEU A 97 -10.53 6.75 -5.74
CA LEU A 97 -9.69 7.81 -5.16
C LEU A 97 -8.60 8.31 -6.13
N LEU A 98 -8.20 7.50 -7.12
CA LEU A 98 -7.24 7.90 -8.15
C LEU A 98 -7.78 9.05 -9.02
N ASP A 99 -9.09 9.28 -9.02
CA ASP A 99 -9.70 10.37 -9.78
C ASP A 99 -9.33 11.76 -9.29
N TYR A 100 -8.97 11.85 -8.02
CA TYR A 100 -8.54 13.10 -7.39
C TYR A 100 -7.03 13.36 -7.55
N LEU A 101 -6.28 12.43 -8.14
CA LEU A 101 -4.82 12.48 -8.21
C LEU A 101 -4.27 12.97 -9.56
N GLY A 102 -5.15 13.24 -10.53
CA GLY A 102 -4.82 13.75 -11.86
C GLY A 102 -4.94 12.70 -12.98
N PRO A 103 -4.59 13.07 -14.23
CA PRO A 103 -4.58 12.14 -15.36
C PRO A 103 -3.37 11.20 -15.34
N TRP A 104 -3.48 10.06 -16.02
CA TRP A 104 -2.33 9.19 -16.27
C TRP A 104 -1.35 9.89 -17.23
N PRO A 105 -0.01 9.76 -17.06
CA PRO A 105 0.70 9.04 -15.99
C PRO A 105 0.97 9.87 -14.72
N TRP A 106 0.57 11.14 -14.69
CA TRP A 106 0.92 12.08 -13.63
C TRP A 106 0.37 11.72 -12.26
N TYR A 107 -0.77 11.03 -12.17
CA TYR A 107 -1.29 10.60 -10.87
C TYR A 107 -0.37 9.61 -10.15
N ILE A 108 0.55 8.93 -10.84
CA ILE A 108 1.54 8.06 -10.20
C ILE A 108 2.45 8.90 -9.29
N ILE A 109 2.83 10.11 -9.72
CA ILE A 109 3.62 11.03 -8.88
C ILE A 109 2.80 11.51 -7.69
N SER A 110 1.53 11.89 -7.90
CA SER A 110 0.61 12.25 -6.82
C SER A 110 0.43 11.09 -5.82
N ALA A 111 0.31 9.86 -6.32
CA ALA A 111 0.18 8.64 -5.52
C ALA A 111 1.45 8.35 -4.71
N GLU A 112 2.64 8.64 -5.24
CA GLU A 112 3.90 8.53 -4.48
C GLU A 112 3.93 9.47 -3.27
N PHE A 113 3.40 10.70 -3.40
CA PHE A 113 3.25 11.59 -2.24
C PHE A 113 2.26 11.04 -1.21
N VAL A 114 1.14 10.48 -1.65
CA VAL A 114 0.17 9.81 -0.78
C VAL A 114 0.80 8.59 -0.09
N ALA A 115 1.59 7.80 -0.82
CA ALA A 115 2.31 6.66 -0.26
C ALA A 115 3.33 7.11 0.78
N LEU A 116 4.12 8.15 0.49
CA LEU A 116 5.08 8.72 1.45
C LEU A 116 4.38 9.21 2.72
N ALA A 117 3.22 9.87 2.59
CA ALA A 117 2.41 10.31 3.72
C ALA A 117 1.99 9.12 4.60
N HIS A 118 1.52 8.02 4.01
CA HIS A 118 1.17 6.83 4.77
C HIS A 118 2.39 6.19 5.46
N PHE A 119 3.56 6.15 4.82
CA PHE A 119 4.78 5.62 5.43
C PHE A 119 5.19 6.46 6.65
N LEU A 120 5.11 7.78 6.54
CA LEU A 120 5.38 8.70 7.64
C LEU A 120 4.35 8.53 8.77
N LEU A 121 3.08 8.37 8.44
CA LEU A 121 2.01 8.12 9.41
C LEU A 121 2.26 6.82 10.17
N ALA A 122 2.56 5.72 9.47
CA ALA A 122 2.88 4.43 10.07
C ALA A 122 4.14 4.48 10.96
N TYR A 123 5.12 5.32 10.63
CA TYR A 123 6.33 5.51 11.42
C TYR A 123 6.14 6.46 12.63
N SER A 124 5.16 7.36 12.58
CA SER A 124 4.99 8.43 13.56
C SER A 124 4.95 7.96 15.02
N PRO A 125 4.27 6.86 15.41
CA PRO A 125 4.22 6.44 16.81
C PRO A 125 5.62 6.10 17.35
N PHE A 126 6.44 5.44 16.51
CA PHE A 126 7.79 5.01 16.86
C PHE A 126 8.76 6.16 17.01
N TYR A 127 8.60 7.21 16.19
CA TYR A 127 9.37 8.44 16.34
C TYR A 127 9.15 9.07 17.72
N PHE A 128 7.89 9.19 18.16
CA PHE A 128 7.56 9.78 19.46
C PHE A 128 7.98 8.89 20.63
N MET A 129 7.83 7.56 20.51
CA MET A 129 8.28 6.62 21.54
C MET A 129 9.79 6.65 21.74
N ASN A 130 10.57 6.68 20.66
CA ASN A 130 12.04 6.69 20.75
C ASN A 130 12.57 8.01 21.33
N LYS A 131 11.97 9.15 20.99
CA LYS A 131 12.32 10.46 21.58
C LYS A 131 12.11 10.51 23.09
N ARG A 132 11.08 9.84 23.62
CA ARG A 132 10.82 9.78 25.07
C ARG A 132 11.84 8.92 25.82
N ARG A 133 12.40 7.91 25.16
CA ARG A 133 13.40 7.00 25.75
C ARG A 133 14.79 7.64 25.86
N VAL A 134 15.16 8.51 24.91
CA VAL A 134 16.44 9.26 24.95
C VAL A 134 16.45 10.37 26.00
N LYS A 135 15.26 10.85 26.43
CA LYS A 135 15.13 11.88 27.46
C LYS A 135 15.07 11.33 28.90
N ARG A 136 15.02 10.01 29.08
CA ARG A 136 15.11 9.33 30.37
C ARG A 136 16.51 8.77 30.54
#